data_AF-A0A4V6P5S7-F1
#
_entry.id   AF-A0A4V6P5S7-F1
#
_cell.length_a   1.000
_cell.length_b   1.000
_cell.length_c   1.000
_cell.angle_alpha   90.00
_cell.angle_beta   90.00
_cell.angle_gamma   90.00
#
_symmetry.space_group_name_H-M   'P 1'
#
loop_
_entity.id
_entity.type
_entity.pdbx_description
1 polymer ?
#
loop_
_entity_poly.entity_id
_entity_poly.type
_entity_poly.pdbx_seq_one_letter_code
_entity_poly.pdbx_strand_id
1 'polypeptide(L)'
;MKTVNPEEQKVSVLIFGELHVIRGKGSEQYIKKLAHDVDKRMEEIALKFPRLPAHQVAILAALNFADELAKIKEEQMTLLNMLGESGGE
;
A
#
# COMPACT_ATOMS: atom_id res chain seq x y z
N MET A 1 1.10 -23.48 -24.39
CA MET A 1 2.20 -22.66 -23.84
C MET A 1 1.56 -21.41 -23.23
N LYS A 2 1.69 -21.17 -21.91
CA LYS A 2 1.07 -20.01 -21.26
C LYS A 2 1.86 -18.75 -21.64
N THR A 3 1.17 -17.78 -22.26
CA THR A 3 1.68 -16.45 -22.60
C THR A 3 2.03 -15.70 -21.32
N VAL A 4 3.32 -15.54 -21.03
CA VAL A 4 3.80 -14.65 -19.96
C VAL A 4 3.89 -13.26 -20.57
N ASN A 5 3.00 -12.35 -20.14
CA ASN A 5 3.11 -10.93 -20.48
C ASN A 5 4.40 -10.38 -19.82
N PRO A 6 5.31 -9.73 -20.56
CA PRO A 6 6.60 -9.27 -20.04
C PRO A 6 6.50 -8.18 -18.96
N GLU A 7 5.32 -7.63 -18.70
CA GLU A 7 5.10 -6.55 -17.71
C GLU A 7 4.55 -7.02 -16.34
N GLU A 8 4.26 -8.30 -16.16
CA GLU A 8 3.78 -8.84 -14.89
C GLU A 8 4.85 -9.73 -14.23
N GLN A 9 5.55 -9.18 -13.25
CA GLN A 9 6.51 -9.94 -12.45
C GLN A 9 5.78 -10.68 -11.33
N LYS A 10 6.15 -11.95 -11.11
CA LYS A 10 5.74 -12.73 -9.93
C LYS A 10 6.79 -12.57 -8.85
N VAL A 11 6.41 -12.02 -7.71
CA VAL A 11 7.32 -11.79 -6.59
C VAL A 11 6.77 -12.49 -5.36
N SER A 12 7.59 -13.35 -4.76
CA SER A 12 7.29 -13.97 -3.48
C SER A 12 7.74 -13.06 -2.34
N VAL A 13 6.85 -12.77 -1.42
CA VAL A 13 7.07 -11.91 -0.25
C VAL A 13 6.51 -12.56 1.01
N LEU A 14 7.08 -12.24 2.16
CA LEU A 14 6.57 -12.64 3.46
C LEU A 14 5.85 -11.43 4.07
N ILE A 15 4.59 -11.58 4.44
CA ILE A 15 3.79 -10.54 5.11
C ILE A 15 3.11 -11.19 6.30
N PHE A 16 3.33 -10.65 7.48
CA PHE A 16 2.74 -11.10 8.74
C PHE A 16 2.94 -12.61 9.00
N GLY A 17 4.14 -13.10 8.66
CA GLY A 17 4.51 -14.52 8.78
C GLY A 17 3.95 -15.44 7.69
N GLU A 18 3.18 -14.92 6.73
CA GLU A 18 2.60 -15.69 5.62
C GLU A 18 3.31 -15.40 4.29
N LEU A 19 3.56 -16.46 3.52
CA LEU A 19 4.16 -16.35 2.20
C LEU A 19 3.09 -16.01 1.15
N HIS A 20 3.24 -14.87 0.48
CA HIS A 20 2.36 -14.44 -0.60
C HIS A 20 3.11 -14.35 -1.93
N VAL A 21 2.46 -14.77 -3.01
CA VAL A 21 2.96 -14.61 -4.38
C VAL A 21 2.19 -13.50 -5.05
N ILE A 22 2.80 -12.31 -5.13
CA ILE A 22 2.19 -11.12 -5.72
C ILE A 22 2.51 -11.09 -7.22
N ARG A 23 1.48 -10.85 -8.04
CA ARG A 23 1.62 -10.47 -9.45
C ARG A 23 1.35 -8.98 -9.54
N GLY A 24 2.35 -8.22 -9.97
CA GLY A 24 2.24 -6.76 -10.01
C GLY A 24 2.90 -6.17 -11.25
N LYS A 25 2.37 -5.02 -11.65
CA LYS A 25 3.02 -4.12 -12.60
C LYS A 25 3.99 -3.25 -11.80
N GLY A 26 5.29 -3.50 -11.94
CA GLY A 26 6.32 -2.82 -11.16
C GLY A 26 7.59 -3.67 -11.03
N SER A 27 8.69 -3.04 -10.62
CA SER A 27 9.93 -3.78 -10.36
C SER A 27 9.77 -4.67 -9.14
N GLU A 28 10.54 -5.76 -9.08
CA GLU A 28 10.58 -6.65 -7.92
C GLU A 28 10.89 -5.88 -6.63
N GLN A 29 11.82 -4.93 -6.69
CA GLN A 29 12.20 -4.06 -5.58
C GLN A 29 11.02 -3.22 -5.09
N TYR A 30 10.21 -2.67 -6.00
CA TYR A 30 9.02 -1.91 -5.63
C TYR A 30 7.98 -2.77 -4.93
N ILE A 31 7.70 -3.97 -5.46
CA ILE A 31 6.75 -4.90 -4.84
C ILE A 31 7.23 -5.35 -3.45
N LYS A 32 8.53 -5.64 -3.30
CA LYS A 32 9.13 -5.98 -2.01
C LYS A 32 9.03 -4.82 -1.01
N LYS A 33 9.22 -3.59 -1.46
CA LYS A 33 9.05 -2.39 -0.61
C LYS A 33 7.60 -2.28 -0.12
N LEU A 34 6.62 -2.40 -1.01
CA LEU A 34 5.21 -2.38 -0.62
C LEU A 34 4.86 -3.48 0.38
N ALA A 35 5.36 -4.70 0.16
CA ALA A 35 5.16 -5.80 1.09
C ALA A 35 5.75 -5.51 2.48
N HIS A 36 6.95 -4.92 2.54
CA HIS A 36 7.57 -4.48 3.79
C HIS A 36 6.74 -3.39 4.50
N ASP A 37 6.22 -2.41 3.75
CA ASP A 37 5.38 -1.35 4.32
C ASP A 37 4.09 -1.93 4.93
N VAL A 38 3.46 -2.90 4.25
CA VAL A 38 2.27 -3.61 4.76
C VAL A 38 2.61 -4.43 6.01
N ASP A 39 3.69 -5.22 5.97
CA ASP A 39 4.15 -6.06 7.07
C ASP A 39 4.38 -5.24 8.34
N LYS A 40 5.15 -4.17 8.22
CA LYS A 40 5.41 -3.22 9.32
C LYS A 40 4.12 -2.63 9.89
N ARG A 41 3.18 -2.21 9.04
CA ARG A 41 1.89 -1.66 9.50
C ARG A 41 1.08 -2.70 10.27
N MET A 42 1.07 -3.95 9.81
CA MET A 42 0.38 -5.04 10.48
C MET A 42 1.03 -5.36 11.84
N GLU A 43 2.36 -5.38 11.92
CA GLU A 43 3.08 -5.55 13.19
C GLU A 43 2.74 -4.45 14.20
N GLU A 44 2.76 -3.18 13.78
CA GLU A 44 2.41 -2.04 14.63
C GLU A 44 0.98 -2.11 15.18
N ILE A 45 0.03 -2.56 14.35
CA ILE A 45 -1.37 -2.76 14.76
C ILE A 45 -1.48 -3.94 15.73
N ALA A 46 -0.80 -5.06 15.44
CA ALA A 46 -0.81 -6.24 16.30
C ALA A 46 -0.20 -5.97 17.68
N LEU A 47 0.84 -5.12 17.76
CA LEU A 47 1.42 -4.67 19.03
C LEU A 47 0.40 -3.86 19.87
N LYS A 48 -0.42 -3.03 19.22
CA LYS A 48 -1.48 -2.24 19.88
C LYS A 48 -2.69 -3.09 20.28
N PHE A 49 -3.00 -4.12 19.49
CA PHE A 49 -4.16 -4.98 19.68
C PHE A 49 -3.79 -6.48 19.65
N PRO A 50 -3.13 -7.01 20.69
CA PRO A 50 -2.54 -8.37 20.66
C PRO A 50 -3.55 -9.52 20.53
N ARG A 51 -4.83 -9.27 20.83
CA ARG A 51 -5.90 -10.29 20.76
C ARG A 51 -6.68 -10.23 19.44
N LEU A 52 -6.33 -9.31 18.54
CA LEU A 52 -7.02 -9.13 17.29
C LEU A 52 -6.58 -10.23 16.30
N PRO A 53 -7.49 -10.92 15.61
CA PRO A 53 -7.12 -11.93 14.64
C PRO A 53 -6.44 -11.28 13.41
N ALA A 54 -5.52 -12.02 12.77
CA ALA A 54 -4.69 -11.53 11.67
C ALA A 54 -5.47 -10.87 10.52
N HIS A 55 -6.63 -11.43 10.15
CA HIS A 55 -7.47 -10.84 9.09
C HIS A 55 -8.02 -9.45 9.47
N GLN A 56 -8.35 -9.21 10.75
CA GLN A 56 -8.78 -7.90 11.22
C GLN A 56 -7.61 -6.92 11.29
N VAL A 57 -6.41 -7.39 11.66
CA VAL A 57 -5.17 -6.60 11.57
C VAL A 57 -4.93 -6.15 10.12
N ALA A 58 -5.09 -7.05 9.15
CA ALA A 58 -4.95 -6.74 7.72
C ALA A 58 -6.00 -5.71 7.25
N ILE A 59 -7.27 -5.84 7.68
CA ILE A 59 -8.32 -4.87 7.36
C ILE A 59 -8.00 -3.48 7.94
N LEU A 60 -7.53 -3.42 9.19
CA LEU A 60 -7.12 -2.14 9.81
C LEU A 60 -5.92 -1.53 9.09
N ALA A 61 -4.93 -2.34 8.69
CA ALA A 61 -3.80 -1.87 7.90
C ALA A 61 -4.27 -1.29 6.56
N ALA A 62 -5.18 -1.97 5.86
CA ALA A 62 -5.76 -1.48 4.61
C ALA A 62 -6.52 -0.15 4.80
N LEU A 63 -7.31 -0.03 5.88
CA LEU A 63 -8.01 1.22 6.21
C LEU A 63 -7.04 2.36 6.51
N ASN A 64 -5.95 2.10 7.22
CA ASN A 64 -4.92 3.10 7.50
C ASN A 64 -4.26 3.61 6.21
N PHE A 65 -3.89 2.71 5.29
CA PHE A 65 -3.32 3.12 4.01
C PHE A 65 -4.33 3.87 3.12
N ALA A 66 -5.60 3.46 3.15
CA ALA A 66 -6.66 4.15 2.41
C ALA A 66 -6.86 5.60 2.91
N ASP A 67 -6.84 5.80 4.23
CA ASP A 67 -6.93 7.12 4.87
C ASP A 67 -5.73 8.00 4.52
N GLU A 68 -4.51 7.46 4.59
CA GLU A 68 -3.29 8.18 4.18
C GLU A 68 -3.34 8.61 2.71
N LEU A 69 -3.78 7.71 1.82
CA LEU A 69 -3.94 8.04 0.41
C LEU A 69 -5.02 9.10 0.19
N ALA A 70 -6.14 9.04 0.93
CA ALA A 70 -7.21 10.03 0.83
C ALA A 70 -6.72 11.42 1.24
N LYS A 71 -5.99 11.52 2.36
CA LYS A 71 -5.40 12.77 2.84
C LYS A 71 -4.41 13.37 1.85
N ILE A 72 -3.51 12.55 1.29
CA ILE A 72 -2.55 13.00 0.27
C ILE A 72 -3.28 13.57 -0.96
N LYS A 73 -4.38 12.93 -1.39
CA LYS A 73 -5.18 13.43 -2.52
C LYS A 73 -5.89 14.74 -2.21
N GLU A 74 -6.42 14.90 -1.00
CA GLU A 74 -7.05 16.13 -0.54
C GLU A 74 -6.05 17.29 -0.45
N GLU A 75 -4.85 17.04 0.07
CA GLU A 75 -3.75 18.01 0.10
C GLU A 75 -3.33 18.42 -1.31
N GLN A 76 -3.17 17.45 -2.23
CA GLN A 76 -2.86 17.74 -3.64
C GLN A 76 -3.93 18.60 -4.30
N MET A 77 -5.21 18.30 -4.07
CA MET A 77 -6.32 19.10 -4.62
C MET A 77 -6.32 20.51 -4.04
N THR A 78 -6.07 20.65 -2.75
CA THR A 78 -5.98 21.95 -2.07
C THR A 78 -4.85 22.80 -2.64
N LEU A 79 -3.66 22.21 -2.83
CA LEU A 79 -2.51 22.89 -3.44
C LEU A 79 -2.79 23.31 -4.90
N LEU A 80 -3.43 22.45 -5.69
CA LEU A 80 -3.80 22.76 -7.07
C LEU A 80 -4.80 23.93 -7.14
N ASN A 81 -5.76 24.00 -6.22
CA ASN A 81 -6.71 25.10 -6.15
C ASN A 81 -6.00 26.44 -5.82
N MET A 82 -5.09 26.45 -4.85
CA MET A 82 -4.31 27.64 -4.49
C MET A 82 -3.44 28.14 -5.66
N LEU A 83 -2.84 27.22 -6.42
CA LEU A 83 -2.06 27.57 -7.61
C LEU A 83 -2.95 28.09 -8.75
N GLY A 84 -4.17 27.56 -8.91
CA GLY A 84 -5.13 28.01 -9.91
C GLY A 84 -5.69 29.41 -9.61
N GLU A 85 -5.89 29.75 -8.33
CA GLU A 85 -6.32 31.08 -7.89
C GLU A 85 -5.22 32.15 -8.06
N SER A 86 -3.94 31.76 -8.06
CA SER A 86 -2.81 32.68 -8.21
C SER A 86 -2.45 33.03 -9.66
N GLY A 87 -3.07 32.37 -10.65
CA GLY A 87 -2.80 32.58 -12.08
C GLY A 87 -3.87 33.40 -12.83
N GLY A 88 -4.82 33.97 -12.09
CA GLY A 88 -6.01 34.65 -12.63
C GLY A 88 -6.17 36.11 -12.20
N GLU A 89 -5.07 36.83 -11.96
CA GLU A 89 -5.04 38.30 -11.80
C GLU A 89 -4.00 38.94 -12.72
#